data_AF-A0ABF7R0F9-F1
#
_entry.id   AF-A0ABF7R0F9-F1
#
_cell.length_a   1.000
_cell.length_b   1.000
_cell.length_c   1.000
_cell.angle_alpha   90.00
_cell.angle_beta   90.00
_cell.angle_gamma   90.00
#
_symmetry.space_group_name_H-M   'P 1'
#
loop_
_entity.id
_entity.type
_entity.pdbx_description
1 polymer ?
#
loop_
_entity_poly.entity_id
_entity_poly.type
_entity_poly.pdbx_seq_one_letter_code
_entity_poly.pdbx_strand_id
1 'polypeptide(L)'
;MGLAQPVITQQMVIAELTKAGINRDIAIDLSYRYYKNELTYKDIEYLETTFNLKLEKVEATLQADIRDLDNKIVNVKSELKSDIKDLDNKIDSVENNLNIKIDTKFNELDIKIDIVRNELKSDIKDLDNKIDVNKMELDSKLDKTTSELKSPLRLHGWMFGTIITLNIGIFLTLISIVYSLLNR
;
A
#
# COMPACT_ATOMS: atom_id res chain seq x y z
N MET A 1 30.13 -14.26 91.15
CA MET A 1 29.37 -15.44 91.61
C MET A 1 27.90 -15.16 91.37
N GLY A 2 27.27 -15.78 90.36
CA GLY A 2 25.83 -15.67 90.15
C GLY A 2 25.12 -16.47 91.25
N LEU A 3 24.19 -15.84 91.97
CA LEU A 3 23.36 -16.52 92.97
C LEU A 3 22.62 -17.67 92.29
N ALA A 4 22.64 -18.86 92.91
CA ALA A 4 21.89 -20.00 92.40
C ALA A 4 20.40 -19.65 92.35
N GLN A 5 19.80 -19.69 91.17
CA GLN A 5 18.36 -19.51 91.03
C GLN A 5 17.65 -20.67 91.75
N PRO A 6 16.66 -20.40 92.61
CA PRO A 6 15.91 -21.46 93.29
C PRO A 6 15.21 -22.32 92.24
N VAL A 7 15.47 -23.63 92.27
CA VAL A 7 14.79 -24.60 91.40
C VAL A 7 13.36 -24.76 91.89
N ILE A 8 12.40 -24.32 91.10
CA ILE A 8 10.97 -24.48 91.41
C ILE A 8 10.61 -25.96 91.22
N THR A 9 10.35 -26.67 92.31
CA THR A 9 9.94 -28.09 92.28
C THR A 9 8.45 -28.23 92.02
N GLN A 10 8.03 -29.39 91.49
CA GLN A 10 6.61 -29.72 91.31
C GLN A 10 5.80 -29.53 92.61
N GLN A 11 6.36 -29.96 93.75
CA GLN A 11 5.73 -29.83 95.06
C GLN A 11 5.52 -28.38 95.49
N MET A 12 6.48 -27.49 95.19
CA MET A 12 6.36 -26.05 95.47
C MET A 12 5.23 -25.43 94.66
N VAL A 13 5.10 -25.78 93.39
CA VAL A 13 4.00 -25.31 92.52
C VAL A 13 2.66 -25.85 93.01
N ILE A 14 2.57 -27.13 93.41
CA ILE A 14 1.34 -27.71 93.99
C ILE A 14 0.93 -26.96 95.25
N ALA A 15 1.88 -26.68 96.14
CA ALA A 15 1.62 -25.98 97.41
C ALA A 15 1.08 -24.57 97.16
N GLU A 16 1.70 -23.80 96.26
CA GLU A 16 1.24 -22.45 95.92
C GLU A 16 -0.11 -22.45 95.20
N LEU A 17 -0.34 -23.35 94.23
CA LEU A 17 -1.64 -23.47 93.55
C LEU A 17 -2.76 -23.86 94.52
N THR A 18 -2.49 -24.81 95.43
CA THR A 18 -3.47 -25.22 96.46
C THR A 18 -3.76 -24.07 97.43
N LYS A 19 -2.73 -23.30 97.82
CA LYS A 19 -2.86 -22.12 98.68
C LYS A 19 -3.66 -20.99 98.01
N ALA A 20 -3.58 -20.88 96.68
CA ALA A 20 -4.40 -19.98 95.88
C ALA A 20 -5.86 -20.44 95.71
N GLY A 21 -6.25 -21.56 96.34
CA GLY A 21 -7.63 -22.07 96.33
C GLY A 21 -7.95 -23.00 95.15
N ILE A 22 -6.95 -23.43 94.37
CA ILE A 22 -7.15 -24.41 93.30
C ILE A 22 -7.31 -25.79 93.91
N ASN A 23 -8.27 -26.57 93.40
CA ASN A 23 -8.46 -27.96 93.81
C ASN A 23 -7.15 -28.75 93.69
N ARG A 24 -6.82 -29.55 94.71
CA ARG A 24 -5.54 -30.26 94.82
C ARG A 24 -5.22 -31.14 93.60
N ASP A 25 -6.21 -31.81 93.03
CA ASP A 25 -6.02 -32.68 91.86
C ASP A 25 -5.71 -31.85 90.60
N ILE A 26 -6.37 -30.70 90.46
CA ILE A 26 -6.09 -29.72 89.39
C ILE A 26 -4.69 -29.09 89.59
N ALA A 27 -4.30 -28.80 90.83
CA ALA A 27 -2.98 -28.25 91.15
C ALA A 27 -1.84 -29.25 90.84
N ILE A 28 -2.08 -30.54 91.07
CA ILE A 28 -1.13 -31.61 90.70
C ILE A 28 -0.96 -31.70 89.18
N ASP A 29 -2.06 -31.70 88.43
CA ASP A 29 -2.07 -31.74 86.97
C ASP A 29 -1.38 -30.49 86.36
N LEU A 30 -1.71 -29.29 86.83
CA LEU A 30 -1.10 -28.04 86.37
C LEU A 30 0.40 -27.97 86.70
N SER A 31 0.79 -28.40 87.89
CA SER A 31 2.20 -28.46 88.31
C SER A 31 3.00 -29.45 87.47
N TYR A 32 2.41 -30.61 87.15
CA TYR A 32 3.02 -31.58 86.25
C TYR A 32 3.23 -30.98 84.85
N ARG A 33 2.21 -30.32 84.30
CA ARG A 33 2.28 -29.64 82.99
C ARG A 33 3.31 -28.52 82.95
N TYR A 34 3.42 -27.74 84.02
CA TYR A 34 4.44 -26.70 84.17
C TYR A 34 5.85 -27.31 84.20
N TYR A 35 6.08 -28.33 85.02
CA TYR A 35 7.40 -28.97 85.17
C TYR A 35 7.83 -29.74 83.91
N LYS A 36 6.87 -30.19 83.10
CA LYS A 36 7.10 -30.86 81.82
C LYS A 36 7.06 -29.94 80.60
N ASN A 37 6.87 -28.63 80.78
CA ASN A 37 6.70 -27.64 79.71
C ASN A 37 5.56 -27.98 78.71
N GLU A 38 4.57 -28.78 79.12
CA GLU A 38 3.44 -29.16 78.26
C GLU A 38 2.56 -27.96 77.93
N LEU A 39 2.51 -26.96 78.82
CA LEU A 39 1.77 -25.71 78.57
C LEU A 39 2.43 -24.89 77.45
N THR A 40 3.76 -24.78 77.46
CA THR A 40 4.54 -24.06 76.44
C THR A 40 4.47 -24.74 75.06
N TYR A 41 4.47 -26.07 75.02
CA TYR A 41 4.35 -26.82 73.78
C TYR A 41 3.00 -26.57 73.09
N LYS A 42 1.91 -26.54 73.86
CA LYS A 42 0.57 -26.24 73.33
C LYS A 42 0.46 -24.85 72.73
N ASP A 43 1.11 -23.85 73.33
CA ASP A 43 1.13 -22.49 72.79
C ASP A 43 1.89 -22.43 71.44
N ILE A 44 2.99 -23.17 71.33
CA ILE A 44 3.76 -23.28 70.07
C ILE A 44 2.96 -24.01 68.99
N GLU A 45 2.31 -25.12 69.34
CA GLU A 45 1.42 -25.86 68.42
C GLU A 45 0.25 -24.99 67.94
N TYR A 46 -0.35 -24.19 68.84
CA TYR A 46 -1.38 -23.23 68.47
C TYR A 46 -0.86 -22.14 67.50
N LEU A 47 0.33 -21.62 67.73
CA LEU A 47 0.96 -20.66 66.82
C LEU A 47 1.25 -21.30 65.46
N GLU A 48 1.85 -22.48 65.43
CA GLU A 48 2.16 -23.22 64.20
C GLU A 48 0.89 -23.47 63.37
N THR A 49 -0.15 -24.03 63.98
CA THR A 49 -1.43 -24.27 63.32
C THR A 49 -2.05 -22.97 62.80
N THR A 50 -2.03 -21.89 63.59
CA THR A 50 -2.54 -20.58 63.18
C THR A 50 -1.76 -19.99 62.00
N PHE A 51 -0.43 -20.11 62.00
CA PHE A 51 0.42 -19.63 60.92
C PHE A 51 0.19 -20.43 59.63
N ASN A 52 0.14 -21.76 59.72
CA ASN A 52 -0.12 -22.63 58.57
C ASN A 52 -1.48 -22.30 57.95
N LEU A 53 -2.54 -22.14 58.76
CA LEU A 53 -3.86 -21.74 58.27
C LEU A 53 -3.86 -20.36 57.59
N LYS A 54 -3.08 -19.40 58.10
CA LYS A 54 -2.95 -18.09 57.45
C LYS A 54 -2.18 -18.19 56.13
N LEU A 55 -1.13 -19.01 56.08
CA LEU A 55 -0.33 -19.23 54.88
C LEU A 55 -1.17 -19.90 53.78
N GLU A 56 -1.94 -20.94 54.11
CA GLU A 56 -2.88 -21.60 53.19
C GLU A 56 -3.91 -20.61 52.64
N LYS A 57 -4.47 -19.73 53.48
CA LYS A 57 -5.42 -18.70 53.03
C LYS A 57 -4.77 -17.71 52.07
N VAL A 58 -3.55 -17.25 52.37
CA VAL A 58 -2.81 -16.34 51.48
C VAL A 58 -2.51 -17.02 50.15
N GLU A 59 -2.05 -18.27 50.16
CA GLU A 59 -1.79 -19.06 48.96
C GLU A 59 -3.06 -19.20 48.12
N ALA A 60 -4.20 -19.58 48.74
CA ALA A 60 -5.47 -19.71 48.05
C ALA A 60 -5.93 -18.39 47.41
N THR A 61 -5.77 -17.25 48.10
CA THR A 61 -6.12 -15.93 47.55
C THR A 61 -5.23 -15.56 46.37
N LEU A 62 -3.92 -15.77 46.47
CA LEU A 62 -2.99 -15.47 45.37
C LEU A 62 -3.23 -16.38 44.16
N GLN A 63 -3.53 -17.66 44.37
CA GLN A 63 -3.91 -18.56 43.29
C GLN A 63 -5.20 -18.13 42.60
N ALA A 64 -6.18 -17.59 43.34
CA ALA A 64 -7.40 -17.05 42.77
C ALA A 64 -7.12 -15.78 41.93
N ASP A 65 -6.31 -14.86 42.45
CA ASP A 65 -5.93 -13.63 41.74
C ASP A 65 -5.14 -13.91 40.47
N ILE A 66 -4.21 -14.88 40.51
CA ILE A 66 -3.46 -15.32 39.32
C ILE A 66 -4.41 -15.88 38.26
N ARG A 67 -5.37 -16.72 38.63
CA ARG A 67 -6.37 -17.27 37.70
C ARG A 67 -7.24 -16.17 37.09
N ASP A 68 -7.64 -15.16 37.86
CA ASP A 68 -8.41 -14.03 37.35
C ASP A 68 -7.60 -13.20 36.34
N LEU A 69 -6.31 -12.96 36.64
CA LEU A 69 -5.40 -12.28 35.71
C LEU A 69 -5.17 -13.09 34.43
N ASP A 70 -4.97 -14.40 34.52
CA ASP A 70 -4.83 -15.27 33.34
C ASP A 70 -6.08 -15.19 32.46
N ASN A 71 -7.27 -15.23 33.05
CA ASN A 71 -8.52 -15.08 32.31
C ASN A 71 -8.63 -13.71 31.63
N LYS A 72 -8.27 -12.62 32.32
CA LYS A 72 -8.24 -11.28 31.74
C LYS A 72 -7.26 -11.18 30.57
N ILE A 73 -6.08 -11.77 30.69
CA ILE A 73 -5.07 -11.82 29.62
C ILE A 73 -5.61 -12.58 28.40
N VAL A 74 -6.26 -13.74 28.61
CA VAL A 74 -6.86 -14.52 27.54
C VAL A 74 -7.96 -13.73 26.82
N ASN A 75 -8.82 -13.04 27.56
CA ASN A 75 -9.89 -12.23 26.99
C ASN A 75 -9.33 -11.07 26.15
N VAL A 76 -8.39 -10.28 26.70
CA VAL A 76 -7.74 -9.18 25.96
C VAL A 76 -7.04 -9.70 24.70
N LYS A 77 -6.34 -10.85 24.78
CA LYS A 77 -5.70 -11.46 23.61
C LYS A 77 -6.71 -11.87 22.55
N SER A 78 -7.88 -12.37 22.95
CA SER A 78 -8.96 -12.75 22.04
C SER A 78 -9.57 -11.52 21.35
N GLU A 79 -9.84 -10.46 22.10
CA GLU A 79 -10.35 -9.19 21.58
C GLU A 79 -9.37 -8.57 20.57
N LEU A 80 -8.09 -8.44 20.94
CA LEU A 80 -7.06 -7.93 20.03
C LEU A 80 -6.92 -8.77 18.75
N LYS A 81 -7.04 -10.09 18.85
CA LYS A 81 -7.02 -10.97 17.67
C LYS A 81 -8.23 -10.73 16.76
N SER A 82 -9.40 -10.46 17.34
CA SER A 82 -10.60 -10.09 16.58
C SER A 82 -10.43 -8.75 15.90
N ASP A 83 -9.94 -7.74 16.63
CA ASP A 83 -9.71 -6.39 16.09
C ASP A 83 -8.71 -6.40 14.93
N ILE A 84 -7.61 -7.16 15.06
CA ILE A 84 -6.63 -7.33 13.97
C ILE A 84 -7.29 -7.94 12.74
N LYS A 85 -8.10 -9.00 12.90
CA LYS A 85 -8.81 -9.63 11.78
C LYS A 85 -9.79 -8.66 11.11
N ASP A 86 -10.50 -7.86 11.88
CA ASP A 86 -11.43 -6.87 11.34
C ASP A 86 -10.72 -5.73 10.60
N LEU A 87 -9.53 -5.33 11.07
CA LEU A 87 -8.67 -4.38 10.37
C LEU A 87 -8.12 -4.97 9.07
N ASP A 88 -7.65 -6.23 9.07
CA ASP A 88 -7.18 -6.92 7.86
C ASP A 88 -8.30 -6.97 6.80
N ASN A 89 -9.53 -7.34 7.19
CA ASN A 89 -10.68 -7.34 6.27
C ASN A 89 -10.99 -5.93 5.71
N LYS A 90 -10.85 -4.88 6.53
CA LYS A 90 -11.04 -3.49 6.07
C LYS A 90 -9.95 -3.07 5.10
N ILE A 91 -8.70 -3.47 5.34
CA ILE A 91 -7.57 -3.20 4.44
C ILE A 91 -7.81 -3.88 3.09
N ASP A 92 -8.17 -5.17 3.09
CA ASP A 92 -8.48 -5.92 1.86
C ASP A 92 -9.62 -5.27 1.07
N SER A 93 -10.66 -4.79 1.77
CA SER A 93 -11.78 -4.09 1.12
C SER A 93 -11.36 -2.77 0.49
N VAL A 94 -10.53 -1.98 1.17
CA VAL A 94 -10.00 -0.71 0.64
C VAL A 94 -9.10 -0.97 -0.56
N GLU A 95 -8.20 -1.95 -0.49
CA GLU A 95 -7.30 -2.33 -1.57
C GLU A 95 -8.07 -2.75 -2.83
N ASN A 96 -9.05 -3.65 -2.69
CA ASN A 96 -9.90 -4.06 -3.82
C ASN A 96 -10.65 -2.89 -4.45
N ASN A 97 -11.21 -1.99 -3.63
CA ASN A 97 -11.90 -0.81 -4.12
C ASN A 97 -10.97 0.16 -4.87
N LEU A 98 -9.72 0.31 -4.41
CA LEU A 98 -8.72 1.13 -5.08
C LEU A 98 -8.31 0.51 -6.42
N ASN A 99 -8.05 -0.80 -6.45
CA ASN A 99 -7.72 -1.52 -7.69
C ASN A 99 -8.82 -1.35 -8.75
N ILE A 100 -10.09 -1.56 -8.38
CA ILE A 100 -11.23 -1.36 -9.29
C ILE A 100 -11.29 0.09 -9.83
N LYS A 101 -11.07 1.09 -8.96
CA LYS A 101 -11.07 2.49 -9.37
C LYS A 101 -9.92 2.82 -10.32
N ILE A 102 -8.74 2.27 -10.07
CA ILE A 102 -7.56 2.43 -10.91
C ILE A 102 -7.83 1.81 -12.30
N ASP A 103 -8.29 0.55 -12.35
CA ASP A 103 -8.60 -0.14 -13.60
C ASP A 103 -9.66 0.61 -14.42
N THR A 104 -10.71 1.11 -13.75
CA THR A 104 -11.74 1.92 -14.40
C THR A 104 -11.15 3.18 -15.02
N LYS A 105 -10.24 3.88 -14.30
CA LYS A 105 -9.62 5.09 -14.81
C LYS A 105 -8.63 4.84 -15.94
N PHE A 106 -7.91 3.72 -15.92
CA PHE A 106 -7.08 3.30 -17.05
C PHE A 106 -7.94 3.04 -18.29
N ASN A 107 -9.02 2.26 -18.15
CA ASN A 107 -9.94 2.00 -19.27
C ASN A 107 -10.56 3.28 -19.84
N GLU A 108 -10.99 4.22 -18.98
CA GLU A 108 -11.49 5.53 -19.42
C GLU A 108 -10.44 6.32 -20.21
N LEU A 109 -9.17 6.27 -19.79
CA LEU A 109 -8.07 6.95 -20.48
C LEU A 109 -7.75 6.31 -21.83
N ASP A 110 -7.68 4.97 -21.89
CA ASP A 110 -7.45 4.24 -23.14
C ASP A 110 -8.52 4.56 -24.18
N ILE A 111 -9.80 4.57 -23.77
CA ILE A 111 -10.92 4.97 -24.65
C ILE A 111 -10.73 6.40 -25.17
N LYS A 112 -10.35 7.35 -24.30
CA LYS A 112 -10.12 8.74 -24.72
C LYS A 112 -8.95 8.86 -25.70
N ILE A 113 -7.88 8.11 -25.47
CA ILE A 113 -6.72 8.05 -26.37
C ILE A 113 -7.13 7.50 -27.74
N ASP A 114 -7.92 6.44 -27.77
CA ASP A 114 -8.42 5.84 -29.02
C ASP A 114 -9.33 6.79 -29.80
N ILE A 115 -10.21 7.52 -29.11
CA ILE A 115 -11.06 8.55 -29.73
C ILE A 115 -10.20 9.62 -30.40
N VAL A 116 -9.26 10.23 -29.65
CA VAL A 116 -8.37 11.28 -30.17
C VAL A 116 -7.53 10.75 -31.34
N ARG A 117 -7.02 9.52 -31.25
CA ARG A 117 -6.26 8.89 -32.32
C ARG A 117 -7.09 8.72 -33.60
N ASN A 118 -8.36 8.34 -33.46
CA ASN A 118 -9.26 8.17 -34.60
C ASN A 118 -9.66 9.51 -35.23
N GLU A 119 -9.92 10.53 -34.42
CA GLU A 119 -10.18 11.90 -34.88
C GLU A 119 -8.98 12.43 -35.68
N LEU A 120 -7.77 12.37 -35.12
CA LEU A 120 -6.55 12.80 -35.81
C LEU A 120 -6.31 12.03 -37.11
N LYS A 121 -6.61 10.73 -37.14
CA LYS A 121 -6.51 9.91 -38.36
C LYS A 121 -7.50 10.38 -39.44
N SER A 122 -8.70 10.79 -39.04
CA SER A 122 -9.70 11.37 -39.95
C SER A 122 -9.21 12.71 -40.49
N ASP A 123 -8.75 13.60 -39.62
CA ASP A 123 -8.25 14.93 -40.01
C ASP A 123 -7.07 14.83 -40.98
N ILE A 124 -6.14 13.91 -40.75
CA ILE A 124 -5.01 13.64 -41.67
C ILE A 124 -5.53 13.19 -43.03
N LYS A 125 -6.50 12.28 -43.08
CA LYS A 125 -7.08 11.79 -44.34
C LYS A 125 -7.79 12.91 -45.11
N ASP A 126 -8.50 13.79 -44.42
CA ASP A 126 -9.18 14.92 -45.04
C ASP A 126 -8.19 15.95 -45.59
N LEU A 127 -7.07 16.18 -44.89
CA LEU A 127 -5.96 16.99 -45.38
C LEU A 127 -5.30 16.36 -46.61
N ASP A 128 -5.02 15.06 -46.61
CA ASP A 128 -4.45 14.35 -47.76
C ASP A 128 -5.35 14.49 -49.00
N ASN A 129 -6.66 14.28 -48.85
CA ASN A 129 -7.62 14.48 -49.94
C ASN A 129 -7.60 15.91 -50.48
N LYS A 130 -7.51 16.92 -49.60
CA LYS A 130 -7.46 18.33 -50.01
C LYS A 130 -6.15 18.66 -50.75
N ILE A 131 -5.04 18.07 -50.33
CA ILE A 131 -3.74 18.20 -51.00
C ILE A 131 -3.82 17.58 -52.40
N ASP A 132 -4.39 16.39 -52.53
CA ASP A 132 -4.56 15.71 -53.82
C ASP A 132 -5.43 16.52 -54.79
N VAL A 133 -6.56 17.05 -54.32
CA VAL A 133 -7.43 17.92 -55.14
C VAL A 133 -6.68 19.18 -55.60
N ASN A 134 -5.98 19.86 -54.69
CA ASN A 134 -5.20 21.05 -55.03
C ASN A 134 -4.09 20.73 -56.04
N LYS A 135 -3.44 19.58 -55.91
CA LYS A 135 -2.42 19.12 -56.85
C LYS A 135 -3.02 18.89 -58.24
N MET A 136 -4.15 18.19 -58.33
CA MET A 136 -4.86 17.99 -59.60
C MET A 136 -5.28 19.31 -60.25
N GLU A 137 -5.77 20.27 -59.46
CA GLU A 137 -6.15 21.59 -59.98
C GLU A 137 -4.94 22.37 -60.50
N LEU A 138 -3.81 22.31 -59.78
CA LEU A 138 -2.54 22.92 -60.22
C LEU A 138 -2.01 22.28 -61.50
N ASP A 139 -1.98 20.95 -61.58
CA ASP A 139 -1.56 20.21 -62.77
C ASP A 139 -2.45 20.59 -63.98
N SER A 140 -3.77 20.64 -63.80
CA SER A 140 -4.71 21.06 -64.85
C SER A 140 -4.49 22.50 -65.31
N LYS A 141 -4.26 23.44 -64.37
CA LYS A 141 -3.93 24.84 -64.70
C LYS A 141 -2.62 24.92 -65.47
N LEU A 142 -1.59 24.17 -65.06
CA LEU A 142 -0.29 24.13 -65.72
C LEU A 142 -0.39 23.56 -67.15
N ASP A 143 -1.13 22.47 -67.34
CA ASP A 143 -1.37 21.87 -68.65
C ASP A 143 -2.10 22.84 -69.58
N LYS A 144 -3.13 23.52 -69.06
CA LYS A 144 -3.87 24.55 -69.80
C LYS A 144 -2.92 25.68 -70.25
N THR A 145 -2.17 26.29 -69.34
CA THR A 145 -1.21 27.35 -69.68
C THR A 145 -0.15 26.87 -70.67
N THR A 146 0.35 25.65 -70.52
CA THR A 146 1.31 25.03 -71.45
C THR A 146 0.70 24.90 -72.85
N SER A 147 -0.55 24.47 -72.96
CA SER A 147 -1.27 24.35 -74.24
C SER A 147 -1.55 25.70 -74.91
N GLU A 148 -1.95 26.70 -74.12
CA GLU A 148 -2.22 28.07 -74.56
C GLU A 148 -0.96 28.77 -75.06
N LEU A 149 0.21 28.48 -74.49
CA LEU A 149 1.50 29.02 -74.96
C LEU A 149 2.07 28.25 -76.16
N LYS A 150 1.96 26.92 -76.18
CA LYS A 150 2.57 26.08 -77.22
C LYS A 150 1.88 26.23 -78.57
N SER A 151 0.56 26.42 -78.60
CA SER A 151 -0.21 26.57 -79.85
C SER A 151 0.20 27.81 -80.69
N PRO A 152 0.29 29.04 -80.14
CA PRO A 152 0.77 30.18 -80.91
C PRO A 152 2.25 30.05 -81.26
N LEU A 153 3.11 29.51 -80.38
CA LEU A 153 4.53 29.31 -80.72
C LEU A 153 4.70 28.37 -81.91
N ARG A 154 3.92 27.28 -81.99
CA ARG A 154 3.92 26.38 -83.15
C ARG A 154 3.46 27.09 -84.42
N LEU A 155 2.41 27.91 -84.34
CA LEU A 155 1.92 28.69 -85.48
C LEU A 155 2.96 29.71 -85.96
N HIS A 156 3.56 30.47 -85.03
CA HIS A 156 4.62 31.42 -85.35
C HIS A 156 5.83 30.72 -85.96
N GLY A 157 6.28 29.59 -85.39
CA GLY A 157 7.36 28.79 -85.95
C GLY A 157 7.06 28.34 -87.38
N TRP A 158 5.82 27.91 -87.65
CA TRP A 158 5.39 27.53 -89.01
C TRP A 158 5.37 28.73 -89.97
N MET A 159 4.82 29.88 -89.54
CA MET A 159 4.80 31.13 -90.32
C MET A 159 6.22 31.65 -90.62
N PHE A 160 7.11 31.63 -89.64
CA PHE A 160 8.51 32.01 -89.87
C PHE A 160 9.19 31.07 -90.87
N GLY A 161 8.91 29.77 -90.80
CA GLY A 161 9.39 28.80 -91.77
C GLY A 161 8.99 29.13 -93.21
N THR A 162 7.71 29.45 -93.45
CA THR A 162 7.23 29.83 -94.80
C THR A 162 7.79 31.17 -95.28
N ILE A 163 7.93 32.14 -94.37
CA ILE A 163 8.57 33.43 -94.67
C ILE A 163 10.04 33.22 -95.07
N ILE A 164 10.79 32.41 -94.31
CA ILE A 164 12.20 32.12 -94.60
C ILE A 164 12.37 31.42 -95.95
N THR A 165 11.58 30.38 -96.24
CA THR A 165 11.68 29.65 -97.52
C THR A 165 11.34 30.53 -98.72
N LEU A 166 10.31 31.38 -98.60
CA LEU A 166 9.96 32.34 -99.65
C LEU A 166 11.10 33.35 -99.91
N ASN A 167 11.68 33.92 -98.84
CA ASN A 167 12.78 34.87 -98.97
C ASN A 167 14.04 34.23 -99.60
N ILE A 168 14.40 33.00 -99.19
CA ILE A 168 15.52 32.25 -99.80
C ILE A 168 15.26 31.99 -101.29
N GLY A 169 14.05 31.57 -101.65
CA GLY A 169 13.65 31.33 -103.04
C GLY A 169 13.78 32.57 -103.92
N ILE A 170 13.29 33.72 -103.44
CA ILE A 170 13.44 35.02 -104.14
C ILE A 170 14.93 35.40 -104.29
N PHE A 171 15.75 35.18 -103.26
CA PHE A 171 17.17 35.50 -103.32
C PHE A 171 17.92 34.65 -104.36
N LEU A 172 17.62 33.34 -104.43
CA LEU A 172 18.21 32.42 -105.41
C LEU A 172 17.80 32.77 -106.85
N THR A 173 16.54 33.16 -107.08
CA THR A 173 16.10 33.59 -108.42
C THR A 173 16.76 34.90 -108.83
N LEU A 174 16.88 35.87 -107.92
CA LEU A 174 17.60 37.13 -108.16
C LEU A 174 19.08 36.90 -108.47
N ILE A 175 19.78 36.05 -107.71
CA ILE A 175 21.18 35.67 -108.02
C ILE A 175 21.29 35.06 -109.41
N SER A 176 20.36 34.17 -109.77
CA SER A 176 20.35 33.52 -111.08
C SER A 176 20.16 34.54 -112.22
N ILE A 177 19.28 35.52 -112.04
CA ILE A 177 19.08 36.62 -112.99
C ILE A 177 20.36 37.46 -113.12
N VAL A 178 20.97 37.85 -112.01
CA VAL A 178 22.22 38.64 -111.99
C VAL A 178 23.36 37.89 -112.68
N TYR A 179 23.53 36.59 -112.38
CA TYR A 179 24.53 35.75 -113.02
C TYR A 179 24.31 35.64 -114.54
N SER A 180 23.07 35.46 -114.98
CA SER A 180 22.70 35.43 -116.41
C SER A 180 23.01 36.75 -117.12
N LEU A 181 22.82 37.90 -116.45
CA LEU A 181 23.14 39.22 -117.00
C LEU A 181 24.64 39.50 -117.05
N LEU A 182 25.43 39.00 -116.10
CA LEU A 182 26.89 39.22 -116.02
C LEU A 182 27.72 38.28 -116.92
N ASN A 183 27.20 37.10 -117.27
CA ASN A 183 27.88 36.12 -118.13
C ASN A 183 27.50 36.22 -119.63
N ARG A 184 26.86 37.33 -120.04
CA ARG A 184 26.66 37.73 -121.44
C ARG A 184 27.77 38.67 -121.87
#